data_AF-A0A1H8SI55-F1
#
_entry.id   AF-A0A1H8SI55-F1
#
_cell.length_a   1.000
_cell.length_b   1.000
_cell.length_c   1.000
_cell.angle_alpha   90.00
_cell.angle_beta   90.00
_cell.angle_gamma   90.00
#
_symmetry.space_group_name_H-M   'P 1'
#
loop_
_entity.id
_entity.type
_entity.pdbx_description
1 polymer ?
#
loop_
_entity_poly.entity_id
_entity_poly.type
_entity_poly.pdbx_seq_one_letter_code
_entity_poly.pdbx_strand_id
1 'polypeptide(L)'
;MMSAFDAFLCGLVYFFAIGNLPFVGLWSLQRPLVCGFIVGIILGDPLKGAMIGATINLVYLGFISAGGSMPADMALAGILGTAFAITGNLDATTALSLAVPIGLLGTIVWYGRMTLDPIFVHAADRYIEREEYHKIWRANVLFPQLMCFVMTVIPCGLAAYYGSAYILNFINLLSGNILTIFKVIGQMMPALGIGITLQYIFKGDARVFFFFGFVLAVYSKLSLLPLGVIAAIIAIIYVQLQPATKGGTLSE
;
A
#
# COMPACT_ATOMS: atom_id res chain seq x y z
N MET A 1 -5.48 7.46 -29.55
CA MET A 1 -5.99 8.22 -28.38
C MET A 1 -6.96 7.30 -27.66
N MET A 2 -6.89 7.25 -26.32
CA MET A 2 -7.86 6.48 -25.53
C MET A 2 -9.23 7.12 -25.61
N SER A 3 -10.28 6.30 -25.71
CA SER A 3 -11.65 6.78 -25.56
C SER A 3 -11.90 7.20 -24.11
N ALA A 4 -12.79 8.17 -23.90
CA ALA A 4 -13.22 8.56 -22.55
C ALA A 4 -13.80 7.37 -21.76
N PHE A 5 -14.36 6.39 -22.47
CA PHE A 5 -14.84 5.14 -21.89
C PHE A 5 -13.69 4.25 -21.39
N ASP A 6 -12.62 4.10 -22.17
CA ASP A 6 -11.44 3.31 -21.77
C ASP A 6 -10.73 3.96 -20.58
N ALA A 7 -10.67 5.30 -20.56
CA ALA A 7 -10.12 6.07 -19.45
C ALA A 7 -10.93 5.87 -18.16
N PHE A 8 -12.26 5.88 -18.25
CA PHE A 8 -13.13 5.58 -17.11
C PHE A 8 -12.95 4.14 -16.62
N LEU A 9 -12.83 3.17 -17.54
CA LEU A 9 -12.56 1.77 -17.21
C LEU A 9 -11.20 1.59 -16.51
N CYS A 10 -10.15 2.28 -16.95
CA CYS A 10 -8.87 2.28 -16.26
C CYS A 10 -8.98 2.85 -14.83
N GLY A 11 -9.73 3.94 -14.64
CA GLY A 11 -10.02 4.49 -13.31
C GLY A 11 -10.80 3.53 -12.43
N LEU A 12 -11.75 2.79 -13.00
CA LEU A 12 -12.54 1.76 -12.31
C LEU A 12 -11.65 0.57 -11.90
N VAL A 13 -10.73 0.12 -12.76
CA VAL A 13 -9.74 -0.91 -12.42
C VAL A 13 -8.85 -0.47 -11.27
N TYR A 14 -8.42 0.79 -11.26
CA TYR A 14 -7.65 1.36 -10.17
C TYR A 14 -8.44 1.42 -8.85
N PHE A 15 -9.74 1.75 -8.93
CA PHE A 15 -10.64 1.65 -7.79
C PHE A 15 -10.81 0.21 -7.28
N PHE A 16 -10.88 -0.79 -8.15
CA PHE A 16 -10.93 -2.19 -7.72
C PHE A 16 -9.59 -2.70 -7.17
N ALA A 17 -8.47 -2.13 -7.60
CA ALA A 17 -7.14 -2.47 -7.11
C ALA A 17 -6.81 -1.85 -5.74
N ILE A 18 -7.30 -0.64 -5.46
CA ILE A 18 -7.06 0.10 -4.20
C ILE A 18 -8.24 0.01 -3.22
N GLY A 19 -9.45 -0.09 -3.75
CA GLY A 19 -10.65 -0.34 -2.98
C GLY A 19 -10.47 -1.66 -2.26
N ASN A 20 -10.55 -1.62 -0.93
CA ASN A 20 -10.28 -2.75 -0.07
C ASN A 20 -11.43 -3.77 -0.17
N LEU A 21 -11.59 -4.42 -1.33
CA LEU A 21 -12.40 -5.62 -1.43
C LEU A 21 -11.72 -6.68 -0.58
N PRO A 22 -12.47 -7.32 0.34
CA PRO A 22 -11.89 -8.27 1.27
C PRO A 22 -11.14 -9.35 0.47
N PHE A 23 -9.85 -9.51 0.82
CA PHE A 23 -8.90 -10.52 0.37
C PHE A 23 -8.33 -10.45 -1.06
N VAL A 24 -8.94 -9.77 -2.05
CA VAL A 24 -8.50 -9.85 -3.46
C VAL A 24 -7.83 -8.56 -4.00
N GLY A 25 -8.24 -7.38 -3.53
CA GLY A 25 -7.75 -6.09 -4.04
C GLY A 25 -6.26 -5.86 -3.78
N LEU A 26 -5.88 -5.86 -2.50
CA LEU A 26 -4.54 -5.50 -2.03
C LEU A 26 -3.44 -6.52 -2.43
N TRP A 27 -3.79 -7.81 -2.50
CA TRP A 27 -2.79 -8.88 -2.65
C TRP A 27 -2.63 -9.37 -4.10
N SER A 28 -3.67 -9.30 -4.92
CA SER A 28 -3.66 -9.83 -6.29
C SER A 28 -3.85 -8.73 -7.34
N LEU A 29 -4.83 -7.86 -7.19
CA LEU A 29 -5.11 -6.80 -8.17
C LEU A 29 -4.06 -5.69 -8.14
N GLN A 30 -3.53 -5.32 -6.97
CA GLN A 30 -2.52 -4.27 -6.86
C GLN A 30 -1.20 -4.59 -7.58
N ARG A 31 -0.96 -5.85 -7.94
CA ARG A 31 0.24 -6.27 -8.67
C ARG A 31 0.22 -5.68 -10.09
N PRO A 32 1.31 -5.03 -10.54
CA PRO A 32 1.37 -4.41 -11.87
C PRO A 32 1.10 -5.39 -13.02
N LEU A 33 1.37 -6.69 -12.81
CA LEU A 33 1.06 -7.75 -13.77
C LEU A 33 -0.44 -7.88 -14.04
N VAL A 34 -1.25 -7.95 -12.97
CA VAL A 34 -2.70 -8.15 -13.06
C VAL A 34 -3.38 -6.88 -13.55
N CYS A 35 -2.99 -5.73 -13.00
CA CYS A 35 -3.43 -4.42 -13.51
C CYS A 35 -3.09 -4.21 -14.99
N GLY A 36 -1.84 -4.50 -15.38
CA GLY A 36 -1.38 -4.35 -16.75
C GLY A 36 -2.09 -5.28 -17.72
N PHE A 37 -2.40 -6.50 -17.32
CA PHE A 37 -3.19 -7.43 -18.11
C PHE A 37 -4.63 -6.93 -18.33
N ILE A 38 -5.31 -6.47 -17.27
CA ILE A 38 -6.68 -5.94 -17.36
C ILE A 38 -6.72 -4.69 -18.24
N VAL A 39 -5.75 -3.79 -18.09
CA VAL A 39 -5.63 -2.59 -18.94
C VAL A 39 -5.33 -2.97 -20.39
N GLY A 40 -4.52 -4.01 -20.63
CA GLY A 40 -4.29 -4.57 -21.95
C GLY A 40 -5.57 -5.09 -22.61
N ILE A 41 -6.46 -5.74 -21.84
CA ILE A 41 -7.78 -6.16 -22.33
C ILE A 41 -8.63 -4.94 -22.72
N ILE A 42 -8.67 -3.90 -21.87
CA ILE A 42 -9.42 -2.67 -22.13
C ILE A 42 -8.93 -1.99 -23.41
N LEU A 43 -7.62 -2.01 -23.66
CA LEU A 43 -6.99 -1.35 -24.81
C LEU A 43 -6.89 -2.24 -26.07
N GLY A 44 -7.35 -3.49 -26.00
CA GLY A 44 -7.38 -4.41 -27.15
C GLY A 44 -6.09 -5.19 -27.41
N ASP A 45 -5.06 -5.10 -26.56
CA ASP A 45 -3.83 -5.90 -26.64
C ASP A 45 -3.45 -6.49 -25.26
N PRO A 46 -4.03 -7.66 -24.90
CA PRO A 46 -3.78 -8.30 -23.61
C PRO A 46 -2.37 -8.88 -23.49
N LEU A 47 -1.74 -9.32 -24.59
CA LEU A 47 -0.40 -9.89 -24.58
C LEU A 47 0.64 -8.82 -24.25
N LYS A 48 0.57 -7.70 -24.95
CA LYS A 48 1.47 -6.56 -24.71
C LYS A 48 1.25 -5.99 -23.31
N GLY A 49 0.00 -5.91 -22.85
CA GLY A 49 -0.34 -5.48 -21.49
C GLY A 49 0.24 -6.37 -20.39
N ALA A 50 0.17 -7.69 -20.55
CA ALA A 50 0.80 -8.64 -19.63
C ALA A 50 2.33 -8.53 -19.61
N MET A 51 2.97 -8.41 -20.78
CA MET A 51 4.43 -8.28 -20.88
C MET A 51 4.97 -7.01 -20.21
N ILE A 52 4.30 -5.88 -20.43
CA ILE A 52 4.66 -4.60 -19.80
C ILE A 52 4.40 -4.67 -18.29
N GLY A 53 3.23 -5.17 -17.89
CA GLY A 53 2.88 -5.36 -16.47
C GLY A 53 3.85 -6.29 -15.73
N ALA A 54 4.35 -7.35 -16.38
CA ALA A 54 5.36 -8.24 -15.83
C ALA A 54 6.69 -7.51 -15.60
N THR A 55 7.14 -6.73 -16.57
CA THR A 55 8.37 -5.93 -16.48
C THR A 55 8.29 -4.92 -15.33
N ILE A 56 7.16 -4.23 -15.18
CA ILE A 56 6.93 -3.30 -14.08
C ILE A 56 6.91 -4.07 -12.75
N ASN A 57 6.23 -5.22 -12.68
CA ASN A 57 6.14 -6.02 -11.46
C ASN A 57 7.50 -6.50 -10.95
N LEU A 58 8.47 -6.79 -11.83
CA LEU A 58 9.83 -7.20 -11.43
C LEU A 58 10.52 -6.15 -10.55
N VAL A 59 10.31 -4.86 -10.83
CA VAL A 59 10.90 -3.76 -10.03
C VAL A 59 10.24 -3.66 -8.64
N TYR A 60 8.98 -4.08 -8.53
CA TYR A 60 8.22 -4.04 -7.29
C TYR A 60 8.23 -5.36 -6.50
N LEU A 61 8.99 -6.38 -6.91
CA LEU A 61 9.09 -7.66 -6.18
C LEU A 61 9.72 -7.50 -4.78
N GLY A 62 10.65 -6.56 -4.61
CA GLY A 62 11.28 -6.26 -3.33
C GLY A 62 10.48 -5.32 -2.42
N PHE A 63 9.26 -4.96 -2.82
CA PHE A 63 8.45 -3.99 -2.09
C PHE A 63 7.77 -4.64 -0.88
N ILE A 64 8.08 -4.14 0.31
CA ILE A 64 7.46 -4.54 1.57
C ILE A 64 6.85 -3.29 2.21
N SER A 65 5.54 -3.29 2.40
CA SER A 65 4.86 -2.25 3.18
C SER A 65 5.07 -2.53 4.67
N ALA A 66 5.92 -1.74 5.32
CA ALA A 66 6.08 -1.77 6.77
C ALA A 66 5.22 -0.66 7.39
N GLY A 67 4.44 -1.00 8.42
CA GLY A 67 3.66 -0.03 9.22
C GLY A 67 2.63 0.80 8.42
N GLY A 68 2.02 0.23 7.37
CA GLY A 68 1.02 0.93 6.56
C GLY A 68 1.58 1.99 5.60
N SER A 69 2.91 2.11 5.51
CA SER A 69 3.55 2.98 4.52
C SER A 69 3.55 2.36 3.14
N MET A 70 3.38 3.19 2.13
CA MET A 70 3.42 2.77 0.74
C MET A 70 4.44 3.62 -0.02
N PRO A 71 5.71 3.16 -0.12
CA PRO A 71 6.77 3.94 -0.78
C PRO A 71 6.51 4.25 -2.26
N ALA A 72 5.68 3.45 -2.93
CA ALA A 72 5.30 3.62 -4.32
C ALA A 72 3.96 2.92 -4.58
N ASP A 73 3.10 3.51 -5.40
CA ASP A 73 1.85 2.91 -5.82
C ASP A 73 2.01 1.97 -7.01
N MET A 74 2.04 0.68 -6.71
CA MET A 74 2.19 -0.40 -7.69
C MET A 74 0.99 -0.50 -8.65
N ALA A 75 -0.24 -0.23 -8.17
CA ALA A 75 -1.43 -0.32 -9.01
C ALA A 75 -1.45 0.83 -10.02
N LEU A 76 -1.19 2.05 -9.57
CA LEU A 76 -1.16 3.22 -10.46
C LEU A 76 -0.03 3.10 -11.49
N ALA A 77 1.16 2.65 -11.07
CA ALA A 77 2.29 2.42 -11.95
C ALA A 77 1.98 1.37 -13.02
N GLY A 78 1.33 0.26 -12.65
CA GLY A 78 0.93 -0.79 -13.59
C GLY A 78 -0.16 -0.35 -14.56
N ILE A 79 -1.19 0.34 -14.08
CA ILE A 79 -2.34 0.76 -14.90
C ILE A 79 -1.91 1.82 -15.92
N LEU A 80 -1.36 2.94 -15.44
CA LEU A 80 -0.99 4.05 -16.30
C LEU A 80 0.28 3.76 -17.12
N GLY A 81 1.24 3.04 -16.55
CA GLY A 81 2.45 2.60 -17.26
C GLY A 81 2.12 1.71 -18.46
N THR A 82 1.23 0.73 -18.26
CA THR A 82 0.76 -0.13 -19.36
C THR A 82 -0.12 0.64 -20.35
N ALA A 83 -1.02 1.51 -19.86
CA ALA A 83 -1.87 2.32 -20.73
C ALA A 83 -1.02 3.19 -21.69
N PHE A 84 -0.03 3.92 -21.18
CA PHE A 84 0.82 4.77 -22.02
C PHE A 84 1.71 3.98 -22.97
N ALA A 85 2.20 2.82 -22.55
CA ALA A 85 3.01 1.98 -23.40
C ALA A 85 2.21 1.37 -24.57
N ILE A 86 0.94 1.01 -24.36
CA ILE A 86 0.06 0.54 -25.44
C ILE A 86 -0.34 1.72 -26.34
N THR A 87 -0.79 2.85 -25.78
CA THR A 87 -1.24 4.00 -26.59
C THR A 87 -0.13 4.72 -27.34
N GLY A 88 1.08 4.74 -26.78
CA GLY A 88 2.26 5.38 -27.35
C GLY A 88 3.14 4.42 -28.16
N ASN A 89 2.73 3.15 -28.26
CA ASN A 89 3.48 2.06 -28.89
C ASN A 89 4.95 1.98 -28.41
N LEU A 90 5.15 2.18 -27.10
CA LEU A 90 6.48 2.22 -26.48
C LEU A 90 6.97 0.81 -26.15
N ASP A 91 8.29 0.67 -26.07
CA ASP A 91 8.94 -0.53 -25.55
C ASP A 91 8.80 -0.63 -24.01
N ALA A 92 9.01 -1.83 -23.48
CA ALA A 92 8.84 -2.10 -22.05
C ALA A 92 9.82 -1.31 -21.16
N THR A 93 10.99 -0.92 -21.67
CA THR A 93 12.00 -0.17 -20.92
C THR A 93 11.60 1.30 -20.77
N THR A 94 11.08 1.89 -21.85
CA THR A 94 10.52 3.25 -21.79
C THR A 94 9.26 3.27 -20.94
N ALA A 95 8.40 2.24 -21.05
CA ALA A 95 7.23 2.09 -20.18
C ALA A 95 7.61 2.06 -18.69
N LEU A 96 8.66 1.33 -18.33
CA LEU A 96 9.15 1.26 -16.96
C LEU A 96 9.65 2.62 -16.45
N SER A 97 10.38 3.35 -17.31
CA SER A 97 10.91 4.68 -16.98
C SER A 97 9.80 5.69 -16.69
N LEU A 98 8.64 5.54 -17.33
CA LEU A 98 7.44 6.33 -17.06
C LEU A 98 6.65 5.81 -15.84
N ALA A 99 6.59 4.50 -15.64
CA ALA A 99 5.79 3.88 -14.58
C ALA A 99 6.31 4.23 -13.17
N VAL A 100 7.64 4.27 -12.98
CA VAL A 100 8.27 4.57 -11.69
C VAL A 100 7.85 5.93 -11.10
N PRO A 101 7.99 7.07 -11.81
CA PRO A 101 7.56 8.36 -11.29
C PRO A 101 6.04 8.46 -11.15
N ILE A 102 5.26 7.80 -12.01
CA ILE A 102 3.80 7.73 -11.86
C ILE A 102 3.39 6.99 -10.59
N GLY A 103 4.05 5.87 -10.27
CA GLY A 103 3.83 5.15 -9.01
C GLY A 103 4.14 6.01 -7.79
N LEU A 104 5.14 6.89 -7.88
CA LEU A 104 5.44 7.85 -6.81
C LEU A 104 4.31 8.88 -6.64
N LEU A 105 3.69 9.37 -7.72
CA LEU A 105 2.50 10.23 -7.60
C LEU A 105 1.34 9.52 -6.91
N GLY A 106 1.13 8.24 -7.19
CA GLY A 106 0.06 7.46 -6.56
C GLY A 106 0.21 7.40 -5.04
N THR A 107 1.42 7.51 -4.51
CA THR A 107 1.63 7.59 -3.05
C THR A 107 0.97 8.82 -2.43
N ILE A 108 0.84 9.93 -3.16
CA ILE A 108 0.15 11.13 -2.65
C ILE A 108 -1.34 10.86 -2.53
N VAL A 109 -1.92 10.20 -3.53
CA VAL A 109 -3.33 9.78 -3.49
C VAL A 109 -3.54 8.81 -2.32
N TRP A 110 -2.62 7.87 -2.13
CA TRP A 110 -2.63 6.93 -1.02
C TRP A 110 -2.55 7.62 0.35
N TYR A 111 -1.56 8.48 0.57
CA TYR A 111 -1.39 9.18 1.85
C TYR A 111 -2.50 10.20 2.10
N GLY A 112 -3.00 10.87 1.06
CA GLY A 112 -4.17 11.74 1.14
C GLY A 112 -5.39 10.97 1.62
N ARG A 113 -5.64 9.78 1.05
CA ARG A 113 -6.67 8.87 1.53
C ARG A 113 -6.43 8.46 2.99
N MET A 114 -5.24 7.98 3.33
CA MET A 114 -4.88 7.57 4.70
C MET A 114 -5.06 8.70 5.72
N THR A 115 -4.93 9.97 5.31
CA THR A 115 -5.14 11.14 6.17
C THR A 115 -6.62 11.44 6.38
N LEU A 116 -7.46 11.16 5.39
CA LEU A 116 -8.90 11.44 5.44
C LEU A 116 -9.69 10.27 6.03
N ASP A 117 -9.20 9.04 5.90
CA ASP A 117 -9.84 7.82 6.42
C ASP A 117 -10.16 7.89 7.94
N PRO A 118 -9.30 8.46 8.82
CA PRO A 118 -9.62 8.63 10.23
C PRO A 118 -10.85 9.49 10.51
N ILE A 119 -11.23 10.43 9.63
CA ILE A 119 -12.43 11.26 9.82
C ILE A 119 -13.69 10.38 9.86
N PHE A 120 -13.73 9.33 9.06
CA PHE A 120 -14.84 8.37 9.03
C PHE A 120 -14.85 7.46 10.25
N VAL A 121 -13.68 7.17 10.84
CA VAL A 121 -13.58 6.42 12.10
C VAL A 121 -14.19 7.21 13.25
N HIS A 122 -13.87 8.50 13.38
CA HIS A 122 -14.50 9.36 14.38
C HIS A 122 -16.03 9.51 14.17
N ALA A 123 -16.50 9.42 12.93
CA ALA A 123 -17.93 9.36 12.64
C ALA A 123 -18.56 8.03 13.09
N ALA A 124 -17.84 6.91 12.95
CA ALA A 124 -18.24 5.61 13.47
C ALA A 124 -18.36 5.63 15.00
N ASP A 125 -17.40 6.24 15.71
CA ASP A 125 -17.43 6.38 17.17
C ASP A 125 -18.70 7.12 17.64
N ARG A 126 -19.10 8.19 16.94
CA ARG A 126 -20.35 8.92 17.22
C ARG A 126 -21.62 8.07 16.99
N TYR A 127 -21.60 7.12 16.06
CA TYR A 127 -22.73 6.20 15.87
C TYR A 127 -22.80 5.14 16.99
N ILE A 128 -21.65 4.74 17.54
CA ILE A 128 -21.57 3.82 18.69
C ILE A 128 -22.06 4.52 19.96
N GLU A 129 -21.67 5.76 20.20
CA GLU A 129 -22.17 6.58 21.34
C GLU A 129 -23.68 6.81 21.32
N ARG A 130 -24.30 6.73 20.14
CA ARG A 130 -25.75 6.89 19.93
C ARG A 130 -26.51 5.57 19.90
N GLU A 131 -25.84 4.45 20.16
CA GLU A 131 -26.40 3.09 20.10
C GLU A 131 -26.99 2.71 18.72
N GLU A 132 -26.60 3.41 17.66
CA GLU A 132 -27.12 3.21 16.29
C GLU A 132 -26.27 2.20 15.51
N TYR A 133 -26.17 0.97 16.01
CA TYR A 133 -25.32 -0.10 15.44
C TYR A 133 -25.61 -0.38 13.96
N HIS A 134 -26.86 -0.18 13.52
CA HIS A 134 -27.29 -0.34 12.14
C HIS A 134 -26.71 0.70 11.16
N LYS A 135 -26.07 1.78 11.64
CA LYS A 135 -25.47 2.81 10.77
C LYS A 135 -23.95 2.71 10.69
N ILE A 136 -23.32 1.87 11.52
CA ILE A 136 -21.87 1.66 11.55
C ILE A 136 -21.33 1.19 10.20
N TRP A 137 -22.08 0.35 9.47
CA TRP A 137 -21.68 -0.10 8.12
C TRP A 137 -21.54 1.08 7.13
N ARG A 138 -22.28 2.17 7.32
CA ARG A 138 -22.17 3.36 6.46
C ARG A 138 -20.84 4.08 6.70
N ALA A 139 -20.44 4.20 7.96
CA ALA A 139 -19.17 4.80 8.37
C ALA A 139 -17.95 3.94 7.99
N ASN A 140 -18.09 2.62 8.04
CA ASN A 140 -16.96 1.72 7.81
C ASN A 140 -16.81 1.27 6.34
N VAL A 141 -17.92 1.14 5.61
CA VAL A 141 -17.92 0.60 4.23
C VAL A 141 -18.34 1.66 3.24
N LEU A 142 -19.50 2.29 3.42
CA LEU A 142 -20.08 3.16 2.39
C LEU A 142 -19.28 4.45 2.16
N PHE A 143 -19.00 5.20 3.21
CA PHE A 143 -18.29 6.48 3.09
C PHE A 143 -16.81 6.32 2.68
N PRO A 144 -16.02 5.40 3.27
CA PRO A 144 -14.63 5.20 2.87
C PRO A 144 -14.52 4.65 1.45
N GLN A 145 -15.43 3.78 1.02
CA GLN A 145 -15.42 3.23 -0.33
C GLN A 145 -15.85 4.27 -1.37
N LEU A 146 -16.84 5.12 -1.06
CA LEU A 146 -17.23 6.23 -1.93
C LEU A 146 -16.12 7.28 -2.05
N MET A 147 -15.47 7.61 -0.94
CA MET A 147 -14.30 8.49 -0.91
C MET A 147 -13.16 7.92 -1.76
N CYS A 148 -12.88 6.63 -1.59
CA CYS A 148 -11.90 5.91 -2.39
C CYS A 148 -12.26 6.00 -3.88
N PHE A 149 -13.51 5.75 -4.26
CA PHE A 149 -13.97 5.84 -5.64
C PHE A 149 -13.68 7.21 -6.26
N VAL A 150 -14.05 8.29 -5.56
CA VAL A 150 -13.82 9.66 -6.04
C VAL A 150 -12.31 9.97 -6.14
N MET A 151 -11.52 9.58 -5.13
CA MET A 151 -10.09 9.87 -5.08
C MET A 151 -9.25 8.99 -6.02
N THR A 152 -9.73 7.82 -6.45
CA THR A 152 -8.99 6.93 -7.35
C THR A 152 -9.46 7.05 -8.79
N VAL A 153 -10.77 7.00 -9.05
CA VAL A 153 -11.32 6.98 -10.42
C VAL A 153 -11.07 8.31 -11.13
N ILE A 154 -11.25 9.44 -10.44
CA ILE A 154 -11.13 10.75 -11.07
C ILE A 154 -9.67 11.04 -11.46
N PRO A 155 -8.66 10.91 -10.58
CA PRO A 155 -7.28 11.21 -10.97
C PRO A 155 -6.73 10.21 -11.99
N CYS A 156 -7.03 8.92 -11.83
CA CYS A 156 -6.56 7.88 -12.76
C CYS A 156 -7.25 7.99 -14.13
N GLY A 157 -8.55 8.30 -14.16
CA GLY A 157 -9.29 8.49 -15.42
C GLY A 157 -8.85 9.73 -16.17
N LEU A 158 -8.67 10.87 -15.48
CA LEU A 158 -8.13 12.09 -16.09
C LEU A 158 -6.70 11.85 -16.60
N ALA A 159 -5.87 11.18 -15.81
CA ALA A 159 -4.52 10.80 -16.21
C ALA A 159 -4.53 9.95 -17.49
N ALA A 160 -5.35 8.91 -17.53
CA ALA A 160 -5.48 8.05 -18.70
C ALA A 160 -5.99 8.80 -19.96
N TYR A 161 -6.87 9.80 -19.79
CA TYR A 161 -7.45 10.57 -20.89
C TYR A 161 -6.50 11.63 -21.47
N TYR A 162 -5.83 12.42 -20.62
CA TYR A 162 -4.93 13.49 -21.06
C TYR A 162 -3.58 12.98 -21.58
N GLY A 163 -3.25 11.71 -21.35
CA GLY A 163 -2.07 11.05 -21.89
C GLY A 163 -0.77 11.36 -21.15
N SER A 164 0.31 10.70 -21.56
CA SER A 164 1.60 10.72 -20.87
C SER A 164 2.22 12.12 -20.78
N ALA A 165 2.13 12.93 -21.84
CA ALA A 165 2.76 14.26 -21.86
C ALA A 165 2.19 15.22 -20.80
N TYR A 166 0.87 15.20 -20.57
CA TYR A 166 0.24 16.01 -19.53
C TYR A 166 0.61 15.53 -18.13
N ILE A 167 0.72 14.22 -17.93
CA ILE A 167 1.14 13.67 -16.64
C ILE A 167 2.60 13.95 -16.37
N LEU A 168 3.51 13.87 -17.35
CA LEU A 168 4.89 14.26 -17.12
C LEU A 168 5.00 15.75 -16.77
N ASN A 169 4.22 16.62 -17.41
CA ASN A 169 4.19 18.04 -17.05
C ASN A 169 3.58 18.27 -15.67
N PHE A 170 2.52 17.56 -15.31
CA PHE A 170 1.92 17.61 -13.97
C PHE A 170 2.87 17.03 -12.91
N ILE A 171 3.56 15.93 -13.22
CA ILE A 171 4.64 15.37 -12.41
C ILE A 171 5.71 16.42 -12.24
N ASN A 172 6.20 17.06 -13.29
CA ASN A 172 7.24 18.08 -13.18
C ASN A 172 6.78 19.30 -12.34
N LEU A 173 5.51 19.67 -12.43
CA LEU A 173 4.91 20.76 -11.64
C LEU A 173 4.77 20.37 -10.15
N LEU A 174 4.43 19.11 -9.87
CA LEU A 174 4.25 18.58 -8.52
C LEU A 174 5.58 18.08 -7.91
N SER A 175 6.54 17.72 -8.76
CA SER A 175 7.88 17.27 -8.41
C SER A 175 8.66 18.47 -7.91
N GLY A 176 9.04 18.39 -6.64
CA GLY A 176 9.63 19.49 -5.91
C GLY A 176 9.52 19.25 -4.43
N ASN A 177 9.43 20.34 -3.67
CA ASN A 177 9.40 20.29 -2.21
C ASN A 177 8.19 19.53 -1.68
N ILE A 178 7.02 19.65 -2.32
CA ILE A 178 5.77 19.03 -1.86
C ILE A 178 5.87 17.50 -1.93
N LEU A 179 6.27 16.94 -3.07
CA LEU A 179 6.45 15.49 -3.22
C LEU A 179 7.46 14.94 -2.22
N THR A 180 8.54 15.69 -1.99
CA THR A 180 9.58 15.34 -1.03
C THR A 180 9.03 15.33 0.39
N ILE A 181 8.22 16.31 0.77
CA ILE A 181 7.57 16.37 2.08
C ILE A 181 6.64 15.16 2.29
N PHE A 182 5.76 14.85 1.34
CA PHE A 182 4.87 13.67 1.45
C PHE A 182 5.67 12.37 1.52
N LYS A 183 6.76 12.25 0.76
CA LYS A 183 7.65 11.09 0.81
C LYS A 183 8.33 10.95 2.17
N VAL A 184 8.82 12.04 2.75
CA VAL A 184 9.44 12.05 4.09
C VAL A 184 8.40 11.69 5.16
N ILE A 185 7.21 12.30 5.13
CA ILE A 185 6.12 11.95 6.07
C ILE A 185 5.72 10.48 5.92
N GLY A 186 5.61 9.98 4.69
CA GLY A 186 5.33 8.56 4.41
C GLY A 186 6.42 7.62 4.95
N GLN A 187 7.69 8.02 4.84
CA GLN A 187 8.83 7.29 5.40
C GLN A 187 8.88 7.34 6.94
N MET A 188 8.18 8.26 7.59
CA MET A 188 8.05 8.32 9.05
C MET A 188 7.00 7.34 9.59
N MET A 189 5.97 6.95 8.82
CA MET A 189 4.93 6.01 9.29
C MET A 189 5.46 4.63 9.72
N PRO A 190 6.43 3.98 9.03
CA PRO A 190 7.07 2.75 9.50
C PRO A 190 7.76 2.94 10.84
N ALA A 191 8.46 4.07 11.00
CA ALA A 191 9.15 4.39 12.24
C ALA A 191 8.17 4.56 13.40
N LEU A 192 7.01 5.19 13.15
CA LEU A 192 5.91 5.27 14.13
C LEU A 192 5.39 3.88 14.50
N GLY A 193 5.16 3.00 13.52
CA GLY A 193 4.70 1.63 13.76
C GLY A 193 5.69 0.80 14.59
N ILE A 194 6.99 0.89 14.29
CA ILE A 194 8.05 0.30 15.10
C ILE A 194 8.06 0.92 16.50
N GLY A 195 7.88 2.24 16.62
CA GLY A 195 7.82 2.95 17.91
C GLY A 195 6.66 2.49 18.80
N ILE A 196 5.46 2.33 18.24
CA ILE A 196 4.29 1.79 18.98
C ILE A 196 4.58 0.36 19.42
N THR A 197 5.10 -0.48 18.53
CA THR A 197 5.48 -1.87 18.86
C THR A 197 6.53 -1.91 19.98
N LEU A 198 7.51 -1.01 19.93
CA LEU A 198 8.52 -0.88 20.95
C LEU A 198 7.89 -0.50 22.30
N GLN A 199 6.93 0.42 22.36
CA GLN A 199 6.22 0.75 23.61
C GLN A 199 5.53 -0.46 24.25
N TYR A 200 5.08 -1.43 23.45
CA TYR A 200 4.52 -2.69 23.95
C TYR A 200 5.61 -3.67 24.41
N ILE A 201 6.68 -3.84 23.63
CA ILE A 201 7.80 -4.75 23.94
C ILE A 201 8.64 -4.24 25.12
N PHE A 202 8.75 -2.92 25.30
CA PHE A 202 9.60 -2.29 26.30
C PHE A 202 9.03 -2.39 27.74
N LYS A 203 8.06 -3.27 27.97
CA LYS A 203 7.48 -3.55 29.29
C LYS A 203 8.17 -4.74 29.96
N GLY A 204 8.47 -4.60 31.24
CA GLY A 204 8.99 -5.70 32.07
C GLY A 204 10.37 -6.21 31.63
N ASP A 205 10.53 -7.54 31.68
CA ASP A 205 11.78 -8.27 31.42
C ASP A 205 12.11 -8.39 29.91
N ALA A 206 11.14 -8.11 29.03
CA ALA A 206 11.31 -8.15 27.58
C ALA A 206 12.31 -7.11 27.04
N ARG A 207 12.63 -6.07 27.82
CA ARG A 207 13.64 -5.05 27.49
C ARG A 207 15.02 -5.64 27.24
N VAL A 208 15.40 -6.67 27.97
CA VAL A 208 16.72 -7.31 27.83
C VAL A 208 16.82 -8.04 26.48
N PHE A 209 15.75 -8.74 26.08
CA PHE A 209 15.67 -9.41 24.79
C PHE A 209 15.70 -8.43 23.62
N PHE A 210 15.11 -7.23 23.77
CA PHE A 210 15.16 -6.19 22.76
C PHE A 210 16.59 -5.70 22.49
N PHE A 211 17.35 -5.34 23.53
CA PHE A 211 18.73 -4.88 23.37
C PHE A 211 19.65 -5.99 22.84
N PHE A 212 19.45 -7.23 23.30
CA PHE A 212 20.17 -8.39 22.78
C PHE A 212 19.91 -8.59 21.28
N GLY A 213 18.64 -8.58 20.87
CA GLY A 213 18.26 -8.69 19.47
C GLY A 213 18.78 -7.54 18.61
N PHE A 214 18.83 -6.31 19.15
CA PHE A 214 19.38 -5.14 18.46
C PHE A 214 20.88 -5.29 18.17
N VAL A 215 21.67 -5.71 19.17
CA VAL A 215 23.10 -5.96 18.99
C VAL A 215 23.32 -7.09 17.98
N LEU A 216 22.56 -8.18 18.08
CA LEU A 216 22.63 -9.29 17.13
C LEU A 216 22.30 -8.84 15.70
N ALA A 217 21.25 -8.03 15.52
CA ALA A 217 20.84 -7.53 14.22
C ALA A 217 21.90 -6.63 13.55
N VAL A 218 22.54 -5.73 14.32
CA VAL A 218 23.54 -4.80 13.80
C VAL A 218 24.86 -5.49 13.45
N TYR A 219 25.31 -6.43 14.29
CA TYR A 219 26.63 -7.05 14.13
C TYR A 219 26.63 -8.28 13.23
N SER A 220 25.55 -9.07 13.20
CA SER A 220 25.55 -10.33 12.45
C SER A 220 25.31 -10.15 10.94
N LYS A 221 24.84 -8.98 10.48
CA LYS A 221 24.45 -8.70 9.07
C LYS A 221 23.54 -9.78 8.43
N LEU A 222 22.84 -10.56 9.26
CA LEU A 222 21.93 -11.62 8.81
C LEU A 222 20.65 -10.98 8.24
N SER A 223 20.01 -11.66 7.29
CA SER A 223 18.70 -11.24 6.79
C SER A 223 17.63 -11.35 7.90
N LEU A 224 16.51 -10.65 7.72
CA LEU A 224 15.45 -10.55 8.72
C LEU A 224 14.85 -11.93 9.11
N LEU A 225 14.82 -12.86 8.14
CA LEU A 225 14.27 -14.22 8.31
C LEU A 225 15.07 -15.06 9.32
N PRO A 226 16.40 -15.28 9.14
CA PRO A 226 17.24 -15.95 10.13
C PRO A 226 17.15 -15.33 11.53
N LEU A 227 17.15 -14.00 11.63
CA LEU A 227 17.00 -13.29 12.91
C LEU A 227 15.66 -13.59 13.58
N GLY A 228 14.58 -13.64 12.81
CA GLY A 228 13.26 -14.03 13.29
C GLY A 228 13.21 -15.48 13.80
N VAL A 229 13.86 -16.42 13.11
CA VAL A 229 13.93 -17.83 13.54
C VAL A 229 14.72 -17.96 14.84
N ILE A 230 15.86 -17.28 14.96
CA ILE A 230 16.68 -17.27 16.19
C ILE A 230 15.87 -16.68 17.36
N ALA A 231 15.19 -15.54 17.13
CA ALA A 231 14.34 -14.93 18.14
C ALA A 231 13.18 -15.85 18.58
N ALA A 232 12.58 -16.58 17.65
CA ALA A 232 11.52 -17.55 17.96
C ALA A 232 12.03 -18.72 18.83
N ILE A 233 13.20 -19.26 18.53
CA ILE A 233 13.82 -20.34 19.32
C ILE A 233 14.11 -19.84 20.74
N ILE A 234 14.69 -18.65 20.89
CA ILE A 234 14.97 -18.04 22.20
C ILE A 234 13.66 -17.80 22.98
N ALA A 235 12.61 -17.33 22.32
CA ALA A 235 11.31 -17.12 22.95
C ALA A 235 10.69 -18.43 23.44
N ILE A 236 10.75 -19.51 22.65
CA ILE A 236 10.26 -20.83 23.04
C ILE A 236 11.03 -21.36 24.25
N ILE A 237 12.36 -21.25 24.25
CA ILE A 237 13.21 -21.67 25.38
C ILE A 237 12.87 -20.87 26.63
N TYR A 238 12.70 -19.54 26.52
CA TYR A 238 12.34 -18.69 27.65
C TYR A 238 10.96 -19.05 28.23
N VAL A 239 9.96 -19.30 27.37
CA VAL A 239 8.62 -19.73 27.81
C VAL A 239 8.66 -21.11 28.48
N GLN A 240 9.51 -22.04 28.01
CA GLN A 240 9.67 -23.35 28.63
C GLN A 240 10.42 -23.32 29.97
N LEU A 241 11.35 -22.36 30.14
CA LEU A 241 12.10 -22.16 31.38
C LEU A 241 11.32 -21.36 32.43
N GLN A 242 10.34 -20.56 32.01
CA GLN A 242 9.41 -19.92 32.95
C GLN A 242 8.53 -21.01 33.58
N PRO A 243 8.58 -21.21 34.91
CA PRO A 243 7.67 -22.14 35.57
C PRO A 243 6.24 -21.69 35.25
N ALA A 244 5.42 -22.62 34.76
CA ALA A 244 4.03 -22.36 34.42
C ALA A 244 3.39 -21.47 35.49
N THR A 245 3.11 -20.21 35.14
CA THR A 245 2.40 -19.31 36.03
C THR A 245 1.14 -20.04 36.43
N LYS A 246 1.05 -20.42 37.71
CA LYS A 246 -0.12 -21.07 38.29
C LYS A 246 -1.33 -20.32 37.76
N GLY A 247 -2.17 -21.04 37.02
CA GLY A 247 -3.48 -20.55 36.62
C GLY A 247 -4.12 -19.92 37.84
N GLY A 248 -4.66 -18.71 37.65
CA GLY A 248 -5.49 -18.08 38.66
C GLY A 248 -6.53 -19.09 39.11
N THR A 249 -6.37 -19.56 40.34
CA THR A 249 -7.42 -20.22 41.08
C THR A 249 -8.59 -19.25 41.09
N LEU A 250 -9.66 -19.61 40.38
CA LEU A 250 -11.00 -19.14 40.69
C LEU A 250 -11.25 -19.57 42.14
N SER A 251 -11.02 -18.66 43.08
CA SER A 251 -11.45 -18.76 44.46
C SER A 251 -12.43 -17.62 44.71
N GLU A 252 -13.70 -18.04 44.83
CA GLU A 252 -14.89 -17.34 45.33
C GLU A 252 -15.58 -16.33 44.40
#